data_AF-A0A954KG44-F1
#
_entry.id   AF-A0A954KG44-F1
#
_cell.length_a   1.000
_cell.length_b   1.000
_cell.length_c   1.000
_cell.angle_alpha   90.00
_cell.angle_beta   90.00
_cell.angle_gamma   90.00
#
_symmetry.space_group_name_H-M   'P 1'
#
loop_
_entity.id
_entity.type
_entity.pdbx_description
1 polymer ?
#
loop_
_entity_poly.entity_id
_entity_poly.type
_entity_poly.pdbx_seq_one_letter_code
_entity_poly.pdbx_strand_id
1 'polypeptide(L)'
;MDKNSMVSFAEALQAVAAIGTATSSLIQMLDSGRQSDGALREKLADMQLQVATLKTHMAELVDENLELRLEMRQSKSLPHLDRQGELYFDREGDGPFCSHCYEKGTCTRCISFSDDIRKYGNADFKCPACKTVYCLPRDDFHEGK
;
A
#
# COMPACT_ATOMS: atom_id res chain seq x y z
N MET A 1 -2.08 0.18 -3.85
CA MET A 1 -0.71 0.73 -3.72
C MET A 1 0.19 -0.08 -4.62
N ASP A 2 0.70 0.53 -5.68
CA ASP A 2 1.50 -0.12 -6.71
C ASP A 2 2.88 -0.50 -6.20
N LYS A 3 3.28 -1.75 -6.45
CA LYS A 3 4.63 -2.26 -6.17
C LYS A 3 5.72 -1.38 -6.80
N ASN A 4 5.39 -0.65 -7.88
CA ASN A 4 6.27 0.32 -8.53
C ASN A 4 6.75 1.45 -7.61
N SER A 5 5.94 1.91 -6.65
CA SER A 5 6.34 3.01 -5.77
C SER A 5 7.42 2.57 -4.74
N MET A 6 7.41 1.30 -4.33
CA MET A 6 8.40 0.79 -3.37
C MET A 6 9.75 0.49 -4.02
N VAL A 7 9.74 0.05 -5.27
CA VAL A 7 10.97 -0.18 -6.05
C VAL A 7 11.71 1.14 -6.25
N SER A 8 11.00 2.21 -6.62
CA SER A 8 11.57 3.54 -6.85
C SER A 8 12.24 4.15 -5.61
N PHE A 9 11.69 3.96 -4.41
CA PHE A 9 12.26 4.54 -3.19
C PHE A 9 13.51 3.79 -2.71
N ALA A 10 13.52 2.46 -2.80
CA ALA A 10 14.69 1.65 -2.46
C ALA A 10 15.88 1.95 -3.41
N GLU A 11 15.58 2.13 -4.70
CA GLU A 11 16.57 2.55 -5.70
C GLU A 11 17.15 3.94 -5.39
N ALA A 12 16.32 4.90 -4.97
CA ALA A 12 16.78 6.22 -4.55
C ALA A 12 17.73 6.16 -3.34
N LEU A 13 17.44 5.30 -2.36
CA LEU A 13 18.25 5.12 -1.16
C LEU A 13 19.62 4.51 -1.48
N GLN A 14 19.65 3.51 -2.38
CA GLN A 14 20.91 2.94 -2.89
C GLN A 14 21.73 3.97 -3.66
N ALA A 15 21.09 4.83 -4.47
CA ALA A 15 21.79 5.87 -5.23
C ALA A 15 22.48 6.88 -4.30
N VAL A 16 21.79 7.37 -3.26
CA VAL A 16 22.38 8.34 -2.30
C VAL A 16 23.51 7.72 -1.47
N ALA A 17 23.38 6.43 -1.10
CA ALA A 17 24.46 5.70 -0.44
C ALA A 17 25.71 5.59 -1.33
N ALA A 18 25.52 5.22 -2.61
CA ALA A 18 26.59 5.11 -3.59
C ALA A 18 27.30 6.45 -3.85
N ILE A 19 26.54 7.54 -3.97
CA ILE A 19 27.08 8.90 -4.11
C ILE A 19 27.94 9.26 -2.90
N GLY A 20 27.47 8.97 -1.68
CA GLY A 20 28.24 9.23 -0.45
C GLY A 20 29.53 8.42 -0.34
N THR A 21 29.55 7.17 -0.82
CA THR A 21 30.78 6.39 -0.88
C THR A 21 31.76 6.94 -1.92
N ALA A 22 31.26 7.34 -3.10
CA ALA A 22 32.09 7.90 -4.15
C ALA A 22 32.72 9.24 -3.75
N THR A 23 31.97 10.14 -3.10
CA THR A 23 32.53 11.42 -2.61
C THR A 23 33.60 11.22 -1.55
N SER A 24 33.42 10.25 -0.64
CA SER A 24 34.42 9.91 0.38
C SER A 24 35.70 9.34 -0.24
N SER A 25 35.59 8.48 -1.26
CA SER A 25 36.74 7.95 -1.99
C SER A 25 37.48 9.04 -2.79
N LEU A 26 36.75 10.00 -3.39
CA LEU A 26 37.36 11.13 -4.11
C LEU A 26 38.22 12.00 -3.18
N ILE A 27 37.76 12.24 -1.96
CA ILE A 27 38.52 13.00 -0.96
C ILE A 27 39.79 12.26 -0.55
N GLN A 28 39.72 10.95 -0.32
CA GLN A 28 40.92 10.15 -0.04
C GLN A 28 41.93 10.18 -1.20
N MET A 29 41.47 10.17 -2.45
CA MET A 29 42.36 10.29 -3.61
C MET A 29 43.00 11.68 -3.73
N LEU A 30 42.27 12.75 -3.39
CA LEU A 30 42.82 14.11 -3.39
C LEU A 30 43.75 14.39 -2.21
N ASP A 31 43.54 13.71 -1.09
CA ASP A 31 44.44 13.79 0.06
C ASP A 31 45.74 13.00 -0.17
N SER A 32 45.68 11.91 -0.93
CA SER A 32 46.84 11.07 -1.28
C SER A 32 47.57 11.53 -2.56
N GLY A 33 46.86 12.16 -3.50
CA GLY A 33 47.44 12.80 -4.68
C GLY A 33 47.92 14.21 -4.35
N ARG A 34 49.12 14.58 -4.81
CA ARG A 34 49.73 15.93 -4.67
C ARG A 34 48.94 17.09 -5.34
N GLN A 35 47.62 16.98 -5.54
CA GLN A 35 46.79 18.03 -6.13
C GLN A 35 46.17 18.88 -5.02
N SER A 36 46.90 19.92 -4.63
CA SER A 36 46.49 20.92 -3.64
C SER A 36 45.54 21.97 -4.24
N ASP A 37 44.52 21.56 -4.98
CA ASP A 37 43.53 22.52 -5.48
C ASP A 37 42.49 22.77 -4.38
N GLY A 38 42.73 23.81 -3.58
CA GLY A 38 41.89 24.17 -2.43
C GLY A 38 40.42 24.37 -2.82
N ALA A 39 40.15 24.84 -4.03
CA ALA A 39 38.80 25.03 -4.55
C ALA A 39 38.08 23.70 -4.81
N LEU A 40 38.80 22.65 -5.22
CA LEU A 40 38.23 21.30 -5.38
C LEU A 40 37.91 20.66 -4.03
N ARG A 41 38.80 20.81 -3.04
CA ARG A 41 38.55 20.34 -1.67
C ARG A 41 37.34 21.02 -1.04
N GLU A 42 37.22 22.33 -1.21
CA GLU A 42 36.08 23.09 -0.71
C GLU A 42 34.75 22.60 -1.31
N LYS A 43 34.69 22.44 -2.64
CA LYS A 43 33.49 21.91 -3.31
C LYS A 43 33.14 20.48 -2.89
N LEU A 44 34.15 19.63 -2.65
CA LEU A 44 33.91 18.26 -2.17
C LEU A 44 33.42 18.22 -0.73
N ALA A 45 33.94 19.08 0.14
CA ALA A 45 33.44 19.23 1.49
C ALA A 45 31.98 19.71 1.49
N ASP A 46 31.64 20.67 0.63
CA ASP A 46 30.25 21.13 0.46
C ASP A 46 29.34 20.01 -0.07
N MET A 47 29.79 19.25 -1.09
CA MET A 47 29.04 18.07 -1.56
C MET A 47 28.85 17.01 -0.48
N GLN A 48 29.85 16.75 0.37
CA GLN A 48 29.70 15.83 1.49
C GLN A 48 28.66 16.31 2.49
N LEU A 49 28.66 17.61 2.80
CA LEU A 49 27.66 18.21 3.67
C LEU A 49 26.25 18.08 3.09
N GLN A 50 26.09 18.38 1.80
CA GLN A 50 24.81 18.22 1.10
C GLN A 50 24.33 16.77 1.09
N VAL A 51 25.23 15.80 0.85
CA VAL A 51 24.91 14.37 0.92
C VAL A 51 24.53 13.95 2.34
N ALA A 52 25.21 14.47 3.37
CA ALA A 52 24.87 14.19 4.76
C ALA A 52 23.48 14.73 5.11
N THR A 53 23.17 15.98 4.74
CA THR A 53 21.84 16.58 4.91
C THR A 53 20.76 15.78 4.20
N LEU A 54 21.01 15.36 2.95
CA LEU A 54 20.07 14.56 2.18
C LEU A 54 19.82 13.19 2.85
N LYS A 55 20.86 12.55 3.38
CA LYS A 55 20.71 11.29 4.13
C LYS A 55 19.83 11.46 5.37
N THR A 56 20.00 12.57 6.11
CA THR A 56 19.17 12.87 7.29
C THR A 56 17.70 13.04 6.89
N HIS A 57 17.40 13.86 5.89
CA HIS A 57 16.02 14.04 5.43
C HIS A 57 15.39 12.75 4.89
N MET A 58 16.17 11.90 4.22
CA MET A 58 15.65 10.60 3.78
C MET A 58 15.34 9.68 4.96
N ALA A 59 16.15 9.70 6.04
CA ALA A 59 15.86 8.93 7.24
C ALA A 59 14.56 9.41 7.91
N GLU A 60 14.38 10.73 8.04
CA GLU A 60 13.14 11.32 8.57
C GLU A 60 11.91 10.89 7.77
N LEU A 61 11.99 10.93 6.42
CA LEU A 61 10.90 10.48 5.56
C LEU A 61 10.62 8.98 5.65
N VAL A 62 11.64 8.15 5.91
CA VAL A 62 11.45 6.71 6.15
C VAL A 62 10.66 6.49 7.43
N ASP A 63 11.02 7.21 8.49
CA ASP A 63 10.36 7.10 9.79
C ASP A 63 8.90 7.57 9.72
N GLU A 64 8.65 8.72 9.09
CA GLU A 64 7.29 9.24 8.86
C GLU A 64 6.46 8.26 8.00
N ASN A 65 7.04 7.67 6.95
CA ASN A 65 6.33 6.69 6.13
C ASN A 65 5.98 5.42 6.94
N LEU A 66 6.86 5.00 7.84
CA LEU A 66 6.62 3.87 8.72
C LEU A 66 5.48 4.17 9.70
N GLU A 67 5.49 5.35 10.32
CA GLU A 67 4.47 5.81 11.25
C GLU A 67 3.09 5.90 10.59
N LEU A 68 3.00 6.61 9.45
CA LEU A 68 1.75 6.71 8.68
C LEU A 68 1.22 5.33 8.28
N ARG A 69 2.08 4.36 7.95
CA ARG A 69 1.67 2.99 7.64
C ARG A 69 1.15 2.24 8.87
N LEU A 70 1.68 2.52 10.05
CA LEU A 70 1.18 1.95 11.29
C LEU A 70 -0.20 2.54 11.61
N GLU A 71 -0.35 3.86 11.50
CA GLU A 71 -1.63 4.54 11.65
C GLU A 71 -2.67 4.03 10.65
N MET A 72 -2.31 3.88 9.37
CA MET A 72 -3.20 3.30 8.35
C MET A 72 -3.58 1.84 8.62
N ARG A 73 -2.77 1.08 9.35
CA ARG A 73 -3.13 -0.27 9.78
C ARG A 73 -4.06 -0.24 10.99
N GLN A 74 -3.83 0.67 11.93
CA GLN A 74 -4.62 0.80 13.15
C GLN A 74 -6.00 1.44 12.89
N SER A 75 -6.09 2.39 11.96
CA SER A 75 -7.31 3.12 11.59
C SER A 75 -8.24 2.38 10.63
N LYS A 76 -7.85 1.20 10.11
CA LYS A 76 -8.76 0.33 9.34
C LYS A 76 -9.72 -0.40 10.29
N SER A 77 -10.54 0.35 11.02
CA SER A 77 -11.79 -0.21 11.53
C SER A 77 -12.66 -0.57 10.33
N LEU A 78 -13.14 -1.81 10.29
CA LEU A 78 -14.10 -2.19 9.26
C LEU A 78 -15.32 -1.26 9.30
N PRO A 79 -15.87 -0.87 8.13
CA PRO A 79 -17.13 -0.14 8.10
C PRO A 79 -18.18 -0.98 8.82
N HIS A 80 -19.01 -0.35 9.65
CA HIS A 80 -20.07 -1.07 10.34
C HIS A 80 -21.12 -1.52 9.33
N LEU A 81 -21.16 -2.83 9.07
CA LEU A 81 -22.14 -3.45 8.19
C LEU A 81 -23.15 -4.26 8.99
N ASP A 82 -24.39 -4.23 8.55
CA ASP A 82 -25.49 -4.99 9.10
C ASP A 82 -25.61 -6.34 8.36
N ARG A 83 -25.74 -7.44 9.11
CA ARG A 83 -25.90 -8.77 8.53
C ARG A 83 -27.35 -8.97 8.10
N GLN A 84 -27.57 -9.29 6.82
CA GLN A 84 -28.87 -9.69 6.28
C GLN A 84 -28.72 -11.07 5.63
N GLY A 85 -29.25 -12.11 6.30
CA GLY A 85 -29.00 -13.50 5.92
C GLY A 85 -27.52 -13.88 6.04
N GLU A 86 -26.94 -14.38 4.94
CA GLU A 86 -25.54 -14.79 4.86
C GLU A 86 -24.59 -13.70 4.32
N LEU A 87 -25.12 -12.50 4.05
CA LEU A 87 -24.39 -11.37 3.48
C LEU A 87 -24.45 -10.15 4.41
N TYR A 88 -23.55 -9.19 4.18
CA TYR A 88 -23.53 -7.92 4.88
C TYR A 88 -23.91 -6.77 3.95
N PHE A 89 -24.56 -5.76 4.49
CA PHE A 89 -24.97 -4.54 3.79
C PHE A 89 -24.59 -3.34 4.64
N ASP A 90 -24.37 -2.20 4.02
CA ASP A 90 -24.20 -0.97 4.78
C ASP A 90 -25.55 -0.38 5.24
N ARG A 91 -25.49 0.71 6.00
CA ARG A 91 -26.67 1.38 6.56
C ARG A 91 -27.58 2.01 5.51
N GLU A 92 -27.07 2.26 4.32
CA GLU A 92 -27.85 2.79 3.18
C GLU A 92 -28.48 1.65 2.36
N GLY A 93 -28.22 0.39 2.73
CA GLY A 93 -28.67 -0.80 2.02
C GLY A 93 -27.78 -1.17 0.83
N ASP A 94 -26.63 -0.53 0.67
CA ASP A 94 -25.67 -0.85 -0.38
C ASP A 94 -24.84 -2.09 -0.02
N GLY A 95 -24.63 -2.95 -1.01
CA GLY A 95 -24.13 -4.31 -0.85
C GLY A 95 -24.40 -5.18 -2.08
N PRO A 96 -24.26 -6.52 -1.99
CA PRO A 96 -23.87 -7.28 -0.79
C PRO A 96 -22.36 -7.40 -0.59
N PHE A 97 -21.94 -7.49 0.66
CA PHE A 97 -20.58 -7.77 1.11
C PHE A 97 -20.44 -9.20 1.64
N CYS A 98 -19.27 -9.78 1.44
CA CYS A 98 -18.94 -11.16 1.82
C CYS A 98 -18.76 -11.30 3.33
N SER A 99 -19.62 -12.10 3.97
CA SER A 99 -19.55 -12.40 5.40
C SER A 99 -18.24 -13.02 5.83
N HIS A 100 -17.76 -14.01 5.07
CA HIS A 100 -16.49 -14.66 5.36
C HIS A 100 -15.27 -13.73 5.30
N CYS A 101 -15.31 -12.69 4.46
CA CYS A 101 -14.23 -11.71 4.36
C CYS A 101 -14.33 -10.70 5.51
N TYR A 102 -15.55 -10.27 5.82
CA TYR A 102 -15.82 -9.28 6.85
C TYR A 102 -15.41 -9.79 8.24
N GLU A 103 -15.75 -11.03 8.57
CA GLU A 103 -15.32 -11.69 9.81
C GLU A 103 -13.79 -11.81 9.94
N LYS A 104 -13.06 -11.81 8.81
CA LYS A 104 -11.60 -11.87 8.75
C LYS A 104 -10.93 -10.49 8.71
N GLY A 105 -11.67 -9.41 8.94
CA GLY A 105 -11.10 -8.07 8.95
C GLY A 105 -11.06 -7.40 7.57
N THR A 106 -11.79 -7.90 6.56
CA THR A 106 -11.79 -7.34 5.19
C THR A 106 -13.19 -7.11 4.62
N CYS A 107 -13.47 -5.91 4.13
CA CYS A 107 -14.74 -5.61 3.46
C CYS A 107 -14.60 -5.89 1.96
N THR A 108 -15.22 -6.98 1.46
CA THR A 108 -15.19 -7.34 0.03
C THR A 108 -16.59 -7.41 -0.52
N ARG A 109 -16.89 -6.64 -1.58
CA ARG A 109 -18.17 -6.69 -2.28
C ARG A 109 -18.29 -7.98 -3.09
N CYS A 110 -19.42 -8.67 -2.95
CA CYS A 110 -19.75 -9.83 -3.76
C CYS A 110 -20.24 -9.39 -5.14
N ILE A 111 -19.98 -10.24 -6.14
CA ILE A 111 -20.44 -10.05 -7.51
C ILE A 111 -21.67 -10.93 -7.71
N SER A 112 -22.71 -10.40 -8.35
CA SER A 112 -23.89 -11.18 -8.69
C SER A 112 -23.66 -12.00 -9.95
N PHE A 113 -24.22 -13.21 -10.00
CA PHE A 113 -24.22 -13.98 -11.24
C PHE A 113 -25.25 -13.40 -12.24
N SER A 114 -24.94 -13.52 -13.53
CA SER A 114 -25.87 -13.16 -14.61
C SER A 114 -27.11 -14.06 -14.59
N ASP A 115 -28.25 -13.53 -15.08
CA ASP A 115 -29.56 -14.19 -15.01
C ASP A 115 -29.59 -15.59 -15.64
N ASP A 116 -28.75 -15.84 -16.64
CA ASP A 116 -28.67 -17.16 -17.28
C ASP A 116 -28.01 -18.21 -16.40
N ILE A 117 -27.11 -17.83 -15.48
CA ILE A 117 -26.50 -18.76 -14.52
C ILE A 117 -27.47 -19.04 -13.36
N ARG A 118 -28.25 -18.03 -12.94
CA ARG A 118 -29.27 -18.17 -11.88
C ARG A 118 -30.41 -19.13 -12.24
N LYS A 119 -30.67 -19.32 -13.55
CA LYS A 119 -31.68 -20.27 -14.05
C LYS A 119 -31.28 -21.74 -13.84
N TYR A 120 -29.99 -22.05 -13.84
CA TYR A 120 -29.48 -23.43 -13.79
C TYR A 120 -28.70 -23.77 -12.51
N GLY A 121 -28.22 -22.77 -11.78
CA GLY A 121 -27.52 -22.93 -10.50
C GLY A 121 -28.16 -22.08 -9.41
N ASN A 122 -28.28 -22.64 -8.20
CA ASN A 122 -28.81 -21.96 -7.01
C ASN A 122 -27.89 -20.84 -6.47
N ALA A 123 -26.94 -20.33 -7.26
CA ALA A 123 -25.92 -19.39 -6.80
C ALA A 123 -26.25 -17.96 -7.24
N ASP A 124 -26.46 -17.07 -6.27
CA ASP A 124 -26.84 -15.67 -6.53
C ASP A 124 -25.63 -14.74 -6.50
N PHE A 125 -24.69 -15.00 -5.57
CA PHE A 125 -23.51 -14.15 -5.37
C PHE A 125 -22.22 -14.94 -5.21
N LYS A 126 -21.10 -14.33 -5.62
CA LYS A 126 -19.75 -14.87 -5.44
C LYS A 126 -18.80 -13.80 -4.92
N CYS A 127 -18.02 -14.15 -3.90
CA CYS A 127 -16.94 -13.31 -3.44
C CYS A 127 -15.71 -13.44 -4.36
N PRO A 128 -15.18 -12.35 -4.94
CA PRO A 128 -13.98 -12.41 -5.78
C PRO A 128 -12.70 -12.71 -4.98
N ALA A 129 -12.68 -12.39 -3.68
CA ALA A 129 -11.50 -12.58 -2.83
C ALA A 129 -11.36 -14.02 -2.31
N CYS A 130 -12.36 -14.52 -1.59
CA CYS A 130 -12.31 -15.85 -0.97
C CYS A 130 -13.03 -16.95 -1.76
N LYS A 131 -13.69 -16.61 -2.87
CA LYS A 131 -14.42 -17.53 -3.75
C LYS A 131 -15.65 -18.20 -3.13
N THR A 132 -16.06 -17.81 -1.91
CA THR A 132 -17.33 -18.25 -1.32
C THR A 132 -18.50 -17.88 -2.24
N VAL A 133 -19.40 -18.84 -2.40
CA VAL A 133 -20.62 -18.71 -3.21
C VAL A 133 -21.81 -18.68 -2.26
N TYR A 134 -22.72 -17.74 -2.48
CA TYR A 134 -23.93 -17.57 -1.68
C TYR A 134 -25.15 -17.89 -2.53
N CYS A 135 -26.03 -18.69 -1.94
CA CYS A 135 -27.29 -19.15 -2.49
C CYS A 135 -28.38 -18.60 -1.56
N LEU A 136 -29.07 -17.53 -1.97
CA LEU A 136 -30.12 -16.96 -1.15
C LEU A 136 -31.44 -17.72 -1.39
N PRO A 137 -32.26 -17.93 -0.34
CA PRO A 137 -33.61 -18.43 -0.52
C PRO A 137 -34.40 -17.48 -1.42
N ARG A 138 -35.13 -18.01 -2.41
CA ARG A 138 -35.92 -17.19 -3.35
C ARG A 138 -37.13 -16.49 -2.70
N ASP A 139 -37.40 -16.78 -1.43
CA ASP A 139 -38.59 -16.31 -0.72
C ASP A 139 -38.39 -14.96 0.02
N ASP A 140 -37.16 -14.42 0.06
CA ASP A 140 -36.85 -13.23 0.88
C ASP A 140 -36.71 -11.91 0.10
N PHE A 141 -36.82 -11.92 -1.24
CA PHE A 141 -36.92 -10.68 -2.02
C PHE A 141 -38.39 -10.32 -2.21
N HIS A 142 -38.99 -9.71 -1.17
CA HIS A 142 -40.17 -8.87 -1.38
C HIS A 142 -39.76 -7.71 -2.30
N GLU A 143 -40.12 -7.83 -3.58
CA GLU A 143 -40.15 -6.72 -4.52
C GLU A 143 -40.98 -5.59 -3.90
N GLY A 144 -40.28 -4.57 -3.39
CA GLY A 144 -40.87 -3.28 -3.10
C GLY A 144 -41.43 -2.72 -4.40
N LYS A 145 -42.76 -2.65 -4.48
CA LYS A 145 -43.48 -1.82 -5.44
C LYS A 145 -43.26 -0.34 -5.13
#